data_AF-A0A9E1IIQ3-F1
#
_entry.id   AF-A0A9E1IIQ3-F1
#
_cell.length_a   1.000
_cell.length_b   1.000
_cell.length_c   1.000
_cell.angle_alpha   90.00
_cell.angle_beta   90.00
_cell.angle_gamma   90.00
#
_symmetry.space_group_name_H-M   'P 1'
#
loop_
_entity.id
_entity.type
_entity.pdbx_description
1 polymer ?
#
loop_
_entity_poly.entity_id
_entity_poly.type
_entity_poly.pdbx_seq_one_letter_code
_entity_poly.pdbx_strand_id
1 'polypeptide(L)'
;MNRVSSWTKFILGLMLIAAVLAMDYAGWRNDTSFISGTMPTGSITSGLFYLATWFTAVVFAPILILAGVIQYVSMRLVTLHSNSGQEGQES
;
A
#
# COMPACT_ATOMS: atom_id res chain seq x y z
N MET A 1 -18.03 13.99 0.34
CA MET A 1 -16.99 12.94 0.35
C MET A 1 -15.75 13.48 -0.36
N ASN A 2 -14.65 13.67 0.36
CA ASN A 2 -13.40 14.18 -0.23
C ASN A 2 -12.80 13.11 -1.15
N ARG A 3 -12.58 13.44 -2.43
CA ARG A 3 -11.97 12.52 -3.40
C ARG A 3 -10.48 12.38 -3.08
N VAL A 4 -10.08 11.21 -2.59
CA VAL A 4 -8.68 10.89 -2.34
C VAL A 4 -7.94 10.72 -3.68
N SER A 5 -6.79 11.38 -3.83
CA SER A 5 -6.01 11.35 -5.07
C SER A 5 -5.44 9.95 -5.35
N SER A 6 -5.21 9.62 -6.63
CA SER A 6 -4.57 8.35 -7.05
C SER A 6 -3.20 8.17 -6.39
N TRP A 7 -2.38 9.24 -6.39
CA TRP A 7 -1.06 9.27 -5.77
C TRP A 7 -1.12 9.01 -4.26
N THR A 8 -2.11 9.57 -3.56
CA THR A 8 -2.28 9.33 -2.12
C THR A 8 -2.48 7.84 -1.84
N LYS A 9 -3.33 7.15 -2.61
CA LYS A 9 -3.57 5.70 -2.42
C LYS A 9 -2.30 4.90 -2.66
N PHE A 10 -1.58 5.20 -3.74
CA PHE A 10 -0.33 4.54 -4.07
C PHE A 10 0.73 4.71 -2.98
N ILE A 11 0.91 5.95 -2.50
CA ILE A 11 1.85 6.28 -1.41
C ILE A 11 1.47 5.56 -0.12
N LEU A 12 0.19 5.52 0.24
CA LEU A 12 -0.27 4.78 1.42
C LEU A 12 0.05 3.29 1.33
N GLY A 13 -0.11 2.68 0.15
CA GLY A 13 0.29 1.29 -0.07
C GLY A 13 1.79 1.07 0.12
N LEU A 14 2.62 1.97 -0.42
CA LEU A 14 4.08 1.92 -0.22
C LEU A 14 4.48 2.16 1.24
N MET A 15 3.80 3.07 1.96
CA MET A 15 4.05 3.33 3.37
C MET A 15 3.76 2.10 4.23
N LEU A 16 2.71 1.33 3.94
CA LEU A 16 2.44 0.07 4.64
C LEU A 16 3.57 -0.94 4.45
N ILE A 17 4.08 -1.08 3.23
CA ILE A 17 5.22 -1.96 2.94
C ILE A 17 6.47 -1.47 3.69
N ALA A 18 6.76 -0.17 3.64
CA ALA A 18 7.90 0.43 4.33
C ALA A 18 7.81 0.23 5.85
N ALA A 19 6.61 0.33 6.44
CA ALA A 19 6.39 0.09 7.87
C ALA A 19 6.74 -1.35 8.27
N VAL A 20 6.28 -2.34 7.50
CA VAL A 20 6.63 -3.76 7.75
C VAL A 20 8.14 -3.98 7.64
N LEU A 21 8.77 -3.44 6.60
CA LEU A 21 10.22 -3.56 6.42
C LEU A 21 10.99 -2.94 7.57
N ALA A 22 10.59 -1.74 8.02
CA ALA A 22 11.22 -1.08 9.17
C ALA A 22 11.14 -1.92 10.44
N MET A 23 9.99 -2.56 10.70
CA MET A 23 9.83 -3.45 11.85
C MET A 23 10.63 -4.76 11.71
N ASP A 24 10.74 -5.30 10.48
CA ASP A 24 11.55 -6.49 10.21
C ASP A 24 13.04 -6.19 10.43
N TYR A 25 13.53 -5.03 9.96
CA TYR A 25 14.88 -4.53 10.25
C TYR A 25 15.13 -4.31 11.75
N ALA A 26 14.11 -3.87 12.49
CA ALA A 26 14.18 -3.75 13.94
C ALA A 26 14.14 -5.12 14.67
N GLY A 27 14.01 -6.23 13.93
CA GLY A 27 14.01 -7.59 14.47
C GLY A 27 12.69 -8.01 15.13
N TRP A 28 11.61 -7.25 14.97
CA TRP A 28 10.32 -7.51 15.64
C TRP A 28 9.68 -8.82 15.17
N ARG A 29 10.10 -9.34 14.01
CA ARG A 29 9.74 -10.69 13.56
C ARG A 29 10.12 -11.76 14.57
N ASN A 30 11.25 -11.63 15.27
CA ASN A 30 11.67 -12.61 16.27
C ASN A 30 10.73 -12.62 17.49
N ASP A 31 10.07 -11.51 17.75
CA ASP A 31 9.07 -11.39 18.82
C ASP A 31 7.75 -12.08 18.46
N THR A 32 7.58 -12.63 17.26
CA THR A 32 6.39 -13.44 16.90
C THR A 32 6.52 -14.92 17.29
N SER A 33 7.66 -15.34 17.85
CA SER A 33 7.92 -16.73 18.26
C SER A 33 6.95 -17.26 19.33
N PHE A 34 6.30 -16.36 20.09
CA PHE A 34 5.27 -16.73 21.08
C PHE A 34 4.10 -17.48 20.45
N ILE A 35 3.81 -17.28 19.16
CA ILE A 35 2.73 -17.96 18.44
C ILE A 35 3.00 -19.47 18.39
N SER A 36 4.26 -19.84 18.26
CA SER A 36 4.73 -21.24 18.31
C SER A 36 5.02 -21.74 19.73
N GLY A 37 4.68 -20.98 20.78
CA GLY A 37 4.95 -21.33 22.17
C GLY A 37 6.42 -21.19 22.59
N THR A 38 7.24 -20.54 21.76
CA THR A 38 8.65 -20.25 22.09
C THR A 38 8.75 -18.90 22.78
N MET A 39 9.67 -18.76 23.74
CA MET A 39 9.87 -17.49 24.45
C MET A 39 10.35 -16.39 23.48
N PRO A 40 9.68 -15.22 23.41
CA PRO A 40 10.11 -14.12 22.56
C PRO A 40 11.41 -13.49 23.07
N THR A 41 12.22 -13.00 22.13
CA THR A 41 13.50 -12.32 22.43
C THR A 41 13.29 -10.92 23.00
N GLY A 42 12.23 -10.24 22.58
CA GLY A 42 11.81 -8.92 23.04
C GLY A 42 10.43 -8.95 23.68
N SER A 43 9.55 -8.03 23.27
CA SER A 43 8.23 -7.86 23.86
C SER A 43 7.14 -8.60 23.08
N ILE A 44 6.21 -9.24 23.77
CA ILE A 44 5.00 -9.81 23.13
C ILE A 44 4.22 -8.70 22.39
N THR A 45 4.21 -7.49 22.93
CA THR A 45 3.51 -6.35 22.34
C THR A 45 4.10 -5.96 20.99
N SER A 46 5.42 -5.94 20.82
CA SER A 46 6.06 -5.66 19.51
C SER A 46 5.74 -6.76 18.50
N GLY A 47 5.75 -8.03 18.91
CA GLY A 47 5.34 -9.14 18.06
C GLY A 47 3.88 -9.03 17.59
N LEU A 48 2.95 -8.63 18.48
CA LEU A 48 1.54 -8.40 18.13
C LEU A 48 1.37 -7.24 17.15
N PHE A 49 2.06 -6.11 17.37
CA PHE A 49 2.02 -4.97 16.45
C PHE A 49 2.62 -5.32 15.09
N TYR A 50 3.72 -6.06 15.06
CA TYR A 50 4.32 -6.55 13.83
C TYR A 50 3.33 -7.43 13.06
N LEU A 51 2.69 -8.41 13.72
CA LEU A 51 1.72 -9.30 13.09
C LEU A 51 0.53 -8.53 12.52
N ALA A 52 -0.04 -7.60 13.29
CA ALA A 52 -1.16 -6.78 12.85
C ALA A 52 -0.79 -5.89 11.65
N THR A 53 0.40 -5.28 11.68
CA THR A 53 0.90 -4.44 10.59
C THR A 53 1.21 -5.26 9.35
N TRP A 54 1.83 -6.44 9.51
CA TRP A 54 2.11 -7.37 8.43
C TRP A 54 0.83 -7.83 7.74
N PHE A 55 -0.18 -8.26 8.51
CA PHE A 55 -1.46 -8.69 7.95
C PHE A 55 -2.17 -7.54 7.21
N THR A 56 -2.18 -6.35 7.81
CA THR A 56 -2.73 -5.15 7.18
C THR A 56 -2.01 -4.83 5.88
N ALA A 57 -0.67 -4.89 5.86
CA ALA A 57 0.10 -4.61 4.66
C ALA A 57 -0.16 -5.66 3.56
N VAL A 58 -0.19 -6.95 3.88
CA VAL A 58 -0.45 -8.03 2.92
C VAL A 58 -1.80 -7.86 2.24
N VAL A 59 -2.83 -7.42 2.96
CA VAL A 59 -4.18 -7.23 2.41
C VAL A 59 -4.31 -5.87 1.71
N PHE A 60 -3.99 -4.78 2.41
CA PHE A 60 -4.31 -3.43 1.94
C PHE A 60 -3.28 -2.85 0.98
N ALA A 61 -1.98 -3.15 1.13
CA ALA A 61 -0.97 -2.59 0.24
C ALA A 61 -1.20 -2.94 -1.25
N PRO A 62 -1.46 -4.20 -1.65
CA PRO A 62 -1.71 -4.51 -3.06
C PRO A 62 -2.98 -3.84 -3.58
N ILE A 63 -4.05 -3.78 -2.77
CA ILE A 63 -5.31 -3.12 -3.13
C ILE A 63 -5.08 -1.62 -3.36
N LEU A 64 -4.34 -0.96 -2.47
CA LEU A 64 -4.06 0.48 -2.55
C LEU A 64 -3.15 0.83 -3.72
N ILE A 65 -2.13 0.01 -3.97
CA ILE A 65 -1.23 0.17 -5.13
C ILE A 65 -2.01 0.00 -6.42
N LEU A 66 -2.79 -1.08 -6.57
CA LEU A 66 -3.61 -1.33 -7.75
C LEU A 66 -4.65 -0.22 -7.96
N ALA A 67 -5.34 0.20 -6.90
CA ALA A 67 -6.30 1.29 -6.98
C ALA A 67 -5.66 2.61 -7.43
N GLY A 68 -4.44 2.90 -6.95
CA GLY A 68 -3.64 4.03 -7.40
C GLY A 68 -3.32 3.95 -8.90
N VAL A 69 -2.77 2.82 -9.34
CA VAL A 69 -2.38 2.58 -10.74
C VAL A 69 -3.59 2.65 -11.68
N ILE A 70 -4.67 1.94 -11.36
CA ILE A 70 -5.90 1.93 -12.17
C ILE A 70 -6.43 3.35 -12.33
N GLN A 71 -6.55 4.10 -11.23
CA GLN A 71 -7.06 5.47 -11.29
C GLN A 71 -6.16 6.40 -12.13
N TYR A 72 -4.84 6.23 -12.05
CA TYR A 72 -3.89 6.99 -12.88
C TYR A 72 -4.06 6.67 -14.37
N VAL A 73 -4.11 5.39 -14.73
CA VAL A 73 -4.29 4.94 -16.12
C VAL A 73 -5.62 5.41 -16.67
N SER A 74 -6.72 5.28 -15.91
CA SER A 74 -8.04 5.76 -16.33
C SER A 74 -8.04 7.26 -16.64
N MET A 75 -7.38 8.08 -15.81
CA MET A 75 -7.28 9.52 -16.08
C MET A 75 -6.50 9.80 -17.36
N ARG A 76 -5.39 9.10 -17.60
CA ARG A 76 -4.57 9.29 -18.81
C ARG A 76 -5.32 8.87 -20.08
N LEU A 77 -6.07 7.77 -20.04
CA LEU A 77 -6.87 7.31 -21.18
C LEU A 77 -7.97 8.31 -21.56
N VAL A 78 -8.64 8.90 -20.57
CA VAL A 78 -9.68 9.92 -20.80
C VAL A 78 -9.08 11.16 -21.48
N THR A 79 -7.91 11.62 -21.04
CA THR A 79 -7.22 12.77 -21.66
C THR A 79 -6.80 12.50 -23.10
N LEU A 80 -6.39 11.28 -23.43
CA LEU A 80 -6.02 10.93 -24.81
C LEU A 80 -7.23 10.95 -25.75
N HIS A 81 -8.37 10.39 -25.31
CA HIS A 81 -9.61 10.41 -26.08
C HIS A 81 -10.17 11.84 -26.26
N SER A 82 -10.00 12.74 -25.28
CA SER A 82 -10.45 14.12 -25.44
C SER A 82 -9.64 14.88 -26.49
N ASN A 83 -8.34 14.61 -26.62
CA ASN A 83 -7.46 15.33 -27.54
C ASN A 83 -7.66 14.88 -28.99
N SER A 84 -7.89 13.59 -29.26
CA SER A 84 -8.13 13.08 -30.61
C SER A 84 -9.42 13.61 -31.26
N GLY A 85 -10.38 14.10 -30.47
CA GLY A 85 -11.62 14.66 -30.98
C GLY A 85 -11.51 16.12 -31.46
N GLN A 86 -10.48 16.86 -31.03
CA GLN A 86 -10.30 18.27 -31.40
C GLN A 86 -9.53 18.45 -32.71
N GLU A 87 -8.59 17.55 -33.03
CA GLU A 87 -7.82 17.60 -34.29
C GLU A 87 -8.68 17.42 -35.55
N GLY A 88 -9.88 16.82 -35.43
CA GLY A 88 -10.81 16.62 -36.55
C GLY A 88 -11.78 17.78 -36.83
N GLN A 89 -11.80 18.83 -36.00
CA GLN A 89 -12.72 19.97 -36.16
C GLN A 89 -12.05 21.26 -36.70
N GLU A 90 -10.72 21.27 -36.87
CA GLU A 90 -9.97 22.42 -37.40
C GLU A 90 -9.59 22.28 -38.89
N SER A 91 -10.15 21.28 -39.60
CA SER A 91 -9.97 21.07 -41.05
C SER A 91 -11.23 21.40 -41.83
#